data_AF-A0A521S5F6-F1
#
_entry.id   AF-A0A521S5F6-F1
#
_cell.length_a   1.000
_cell.length_b   1.000
_cell.length_c   1.000
_cell.angle_alpha   90.00
_cell.angle_beta   90.00
_cell.angle_gamma   90.00
#
_symmetry.space_group_name_H-M   'P 1'
#
loop_
_entity.id
_entity.type
_entity.pdbx_description
1 polymer ?
#
loop_
_entity_poly.entity_id
_entity_poly.type
_entity_poly.pdbx_seq_one_letter_code
_entity_poly.pdbx_strand_id
1 'polypeptide(L)'
;MKLKIFFLILGCTAGIALPAYFSFHPYRPKALLPRWIGILGSAMMIGGAFFYTLRKRIKALKSFGKMKSWLDVHIFLCLLGPLLIVYHSAFAIKAPNSAVAFYVMLMMVTSGLVGRYIFRHFQLTLSGERATLREIGEEAAQLNAKIQTHFSDAQKILATITTFFDLRAAPKPAGLSGLVGVMFRLDRLERRLRRQIGRHLQEQGRPLVRQAASEAESFEGLLIRRISLEKKIAALEVTTKLFSYWHKLHVPIVWMLLFTFLIHVAAVMLF
;
A
#
# COMPACT_ATOMS: atom_id res chain seq x y z
N MET A 1 -6.96 12.64 -10.88
CA MET A 1 -5.62 12.89 -11.46
C MET A 1 -5.05 14.21 -10.98
N LYS A 2 -5.81 15.33 -11.09
CA LYS A 2 -5.40 16.68 -10.67
C LYS A 2 -4.84 16.78 -9.23
N LEU A 3 -5.49 16.17 -8.24
CA LEU A 3 -5.06 16.25 -6.83
C LEU A 3 -3.68 15.60 -6.56
N LYS A 4 -3.37 14.50 -7.24
CA LYS A 4 -2.08 13.80 -7.07
C LYS A 4 -0.93 14.58 -7.68
N ILE A 5 -1.17 15.16 -8.84
CA ILE A 5 -0.20 16.02 -9.53
C ILE A 5 0.07 17.26 -8.67
N PHE A 6 -0.97 17.87 -8.10
CA PHE A 6 -0.83 18.99 -7.16
C PHE A 6 0.04 18.65 -5.95
N PHE A 7 -0.23 17.52 -5.26
CA PHE A 7 0.61 17.08 -4.13
C PHE A 7 2.04 16.76 -4.52
N LEU A 8 2.25 16.18 -5.70
CA LEU A 8 3.58 15.87 -6.21
C LEU A 8 4.35 17.15 -6.52
N ILE A 9 3.73 18.13 -7.17
CA ILE A 9 4.34 19.44 -7.41
C ILE A 9 4.69 20.10 -6.08
N LEU A 10 3.75 20.14 -5.13
CA LEU A 10 3.95 20.77 -3.82
C LEU A 10 5.05 20.08 -2.98
N GLY A 11 5.14 18.75 -3.05
CA GLY A 11 6.21 17.99 -2.41
C GLY A 11 7.57 18.20 -3.08
N CYS A 12 7.62 18.21 -4.42
CA CYS A 12 8.84 18.47 -5.18
C CYS A 12 9.31 19.92 -4.99
N THR A 13 8.41 20.90 -4.97
CA THR A 13 8.77 22.30 -4.72
C THR A 13 9.30 22.47 -3.31
N ALA A 14 8.68 21.88 -2.28
CA ALA A 14 9.24 21.88 -0.93
C ALA A 14 10.62 21.19 -0.89
N GLY A 15 10.76 20.06 -1.58
CA GLY A 15 11.99 19.29 -1.65
C GLY A 15 13.14 19.96 -2.41
N ILE A 16 12.86 20.94 -3.29
CA ILE A 16 13.87 21.70 -4.06
C ILE A 16 14.10 23.09 -3.46
N ALA A 17 13.02 23.79 -3.09
CA ALA A 17 13.08 25.15 -2.59
C ALA A 17 13.69 25.23 -1.18
N LEU A 18 13.43 24.26 -0.30
CA LEU A 18 14.03 24.25 1.03
C LEU A 18 15.55 24.06 0.99
N PRO A 19 16.12 23.06 0.28
CA PRO A 19 17.58 22.96 0.14
C PRO A 19 18.19 24.18 -0.54
N ALA A 20 17.57 24.70 -1.61
CA ALA A 20 18.07 25.89 -2.30
C ALA A 20 18.11 27.10 -1.35
N TYR A 21 17.03 27.36 -0.63
CA TYR A 21 16.95 28.45 0.34
C TYR A 21 18.02 28.33 1.44
N PHE A 22 18.16 27.15 2.05
CA PHE A 22 19.15 26.90 3.10
C PHE A 22 20.59 26.85 2.60
N SER A 23 20.81 26.67 1.29
CA SER A 23 22.14 26.81 0.68
C SER A 23 22.60 28.27 0.63
N PHE A 24 21.68 29.22 0.46
CA PHE A 24 21.98 30.65 0.46
C PHE A 24 21.85 31.31 1.84
N HIS A 25 21.08 30.71 2.76
CA HIS A 25 20.82 31.24 4.10
C HIS A 25 21.26 30.22 5.16
N PRO A 26 22.47 30.38 5.75
CA PRO A 26 23.01 29.43 6.71
C PRO A 26 22.03 29.17 7.86
N TYR A 27 21.83 27.89 8.18
CA TYR A 27 20.83 27.47 9.14
C TYR A 27 21.17 27.97 10.55
N ARG A 28 20.37 28.91 11.07
CA ARG A 28 20.48 29.40 12.44
C ARG A 28 19.41 28.73 13.31
N PRO A 29 19.76 27.84 14.26
CA PRO A 29 18.77 27.08 15.04
C PRO A 29 17.80 27.95 15.85
N LYS A 30 18.21 29.17 16.22
CA LYS A 30 17.37 30.14 16.96
C LYS A 30 16.56 31.07 16.04
N ALA A 31 16.67 30.93 14.72
CA ALA A 31 15.92 31.77 13.79
C ALA A 31 14.42 31.45 13.81
N LEU A 32 13.61 32.45 13.46
CA LEU A 32 12.15 32.35 13.41
C LEU A 32 11.67 31.28 12.42
N LEU A 33 12.35 31.15 11.27
CA LEU A 33 11.93 30.27 10.19
C LEU A 33 11.92 28.77 10.57
N PRO A 34 13.02 28.18 11.11
CA PRO A 34 13.02 26.84 11.70
C PRO A 34 11.85 26.55 12.64
N ARG A 35 11.53 27.50 13.53
CA ARG A 35 10.48 27.35 14.52
C ARG A 35 9.10 27.22 13.86
N TRP A 36 8.79 28.11 12.92
CA TRP A 36 7.52 28.06 12.17
C TRP A 36 7.40 26.79 11.31
N ILE A 37 8.49 26.36 10.70
CA ILE A 37 8.54 25.10 9.94
C ILE A 37 8.22 23.89 10.86
N GLY A 38 8.74 23.87 12.09
CA GLY A 38 8.44 22.83 13.07
C GLY A 38 6.97 22.83 13.52
N ILE A 39 6.40 24.01 13.79
CA ILE A 39 4.98 24.17 14.14
C ILE A 39 4.10 23.70 12.99
N LEU A 40 4.39 24.13 11.76
CA LEU A 40 3.64 23.74 10.57
C LEU A 40 3.75 22.23 10.32
N GLY A 41 4.95 21.65 10.40
CA GLY A 41 5.15 20.20 10.25
C GLY A 41 4.39 19.38 11.28
N SER A 42 4.41 19.82 12.54
CA SER A 42 3.65 19.20 13.63
C SER A 42 2.13 19.28 13.40
N ALA A 43 1.63 20.45 13.01
CA ALA A 43 0.22 20.66 12.68
C ALA A 43 -0.23 19.77 11.52
N MET A 44 0.61 19.60 10.50
CA MET A 44 0.34 18.70 9.37
C MET A 44 0.25 17.24 9.81
N MET A 45 1.18 16.76 10.65
CA MET A 45 1.16 15.38 11.14
C MET A 45 -0.08 15.09 12.01
N ILE A 46 -0.38 16.00 12.94
CA ILE A 46 -1.58 15.92 13.79
C ILE A 46 -2.83 15.93 12.90
N GLY A 47 -2.95 16.92 12.01
CA GLY A 47 -4.06 17.01 11.05
C GLY A 47 -4.21 15.73 10.22
N GLY A 48 -3.11 15.19 9.68
CA GLY A 48 -3.12 13.94 8.91
C GLY A 48 -3.68 12.76 9.70
N ALA A 49 -3.26 12.58 10.95
CA ALA A 49 -3.74 11.51 11.83
C ALA A 49 -5.21 11.72 12.26
N PHE A 50 -5.58 12.95 12.63
CA PHE A 50 -6.92 13.28 13.12
C PHE A 50 -7.96 13.31 12.00
N PHE A 51 -7.72 14.01 10.88
CA PHE A 51 -8.73 14.15 9.83
C PHE A 51 -9.12 12.81 9.21
N TYR A 52 -8.16 11.89 9.04
CA TYR A 52 -8.45 10.56 8.53
C TYR A 52 -9.32 9.74 9.49
N THR A 53 -8.99 9.75 10.79
CA THR A 53 -9.74 8.99 11.81
C THR A 53 -11.12 9.59 12.07
N LEU A 54 -11.22 10.92 12.11
CA LEU A 54 -12.46 11.66 12.32
C LEU A 54 -13.46 11.41 11.19
N ARG A 55 -12.98 11.46 9.94
CA ARG A 55 -13.78 11.12 8.74
C ARG A 55 -14.28 9.69 8.74
N LYS A 56 -13.50 8.74 9.28
CA LYS A 56 -13.88 7.33 9.38
C LYS A 56 -14.96 7.10 10.44
N ARG A 57 -14.96 7.87 11.53
CA ARG A 57 -15.86 7.68 12.69
C ARG A 57 -17.14 8.52 12.62
N ILE A 58 -17.10 9.73 12.08
CA ILE A 58 -18.26 10.63 12.04
C ILE A 58 -19.14 10.34 10.81
N LYS A 59 -20.41 10.01 11.04
CA LYS A 59 -21.40 9.73 9.97
C LYS A 59 -21.64 10.96 9.07
N ALA A 60 -21.73 12.17 9.64
CA ALA A 60 -21.95 13.41 8.88
C ALA A 60 -20.84 13.71 7.87
N LEU A 61 -19.60 13.38 8.19
CA LEU A 61 -18.48 13.54 7.26
C LEU A 61 -18.49 12.48 6.15
N LYS A 62 -19.37 11.45 6.20
CA LYS A 62 -19.42 10.37 5.20
C LYS A 62 -19.75 10.83 3.78
N SER A 63 -20.46 11.94 3.63
CA SER A 63 -20.75 12.57 2.34
C SER A 63 -19.58 13.41 1.80
N PHE A 64 -18.64 13.79 2.66
CA PHE A 64 -17.53 14.66 2.29
C PHE A 64 -16.41 13.85 1.63
N GLY A 65 -16.41 13.83 0.30
CA GLY A 65 -15.34 13.26 -0.54
C GLY A 65 -15.21 11.72 -0.51
N LYS A 66 -14.52 11.20 -1.53
CA LYS A 66 -14.22 9.76 -1.64
C LYS A 66 -13.17 9.35 -0.60
N MET A 67 -13.34 8.17 0.01
CA MET A 67 -12.39 7.61 1.00
C MET A 67 -10.94 7.60 0.49
N LYS A 68 -10.75 7.28 -0.80
CA LYS A 68 -9.44 7.29 -1.46
C LYS A 68 -8.75 8.65 -1.42
N SER A 69 -9.48 9.75 -1.57
CA SER A 69 -8.91 11.09 -1.55
C SER A 69 -8.43 11.48 -0.16
N TRP A 70 -9.15 11.08 0.89
CA TRP A 70 -8.72 11.31 2.28
C TRP A 70 -7.47 10.52 2.65
N LEU A 71 -7.34 9.30 2.14
CA LEU A 71 -6.10 8.54 2.28
C LEU A 71 -4.94 9.22 1.56
N ASP A 72 -5.17 9.76 0.35
CA ASP A 72 -4.15 10.51 -0.38
C ASP A 72 -3.73 11.78 0.41
N VAL A 73 -4.67 12.51 1.02
CA VAL A 73 -4.40 13.67 1.91
C VAL A 73 -3.62 13.27 3.15
N HIS A 74 -4.02 12.18 3.83
CA HIS A 74 -3.32 11.65 5.00
C HIS A 74 -1.85 11.35 4.68
N ILE A 75 -1.60 10.60 3.58
CA ILE A 75 -0.26 10.25 3.14
C ILE A 75 0.55 11.51 2.84
N PHE A 76 -0.05 12.48 2.16
CA PHE A 76 0.62 13.74 1.85
C PHE A 76 1.05 14.50 3.12
N LEU A 77 0.13 14.69 4.07
CA LEU A 77 0.41 15.38 5.33
C LEU A 77 1.44 14.64 6.20
N CYS A 78 1.35 13.31 6.24
CA CYS A 78 2.27 12.46 7.00
C CYS A 78 3.63 12.21 6.29
N LEU A 79 3.84 12.73 5.09
CA LEU A 79 5.15 12.78 4.43
C LEU A 79 5.74 14.18 4.46
N LEU A 80 4.94 15.20 4.13
CA LEU A 80 5.40 16.59 4.12
C LEU A 80 5.62 17.12 5.54
N GLY A 81 4.79 16.74 6.52
CA GLY A 81 4.98 17.11 7.92
C GLY A 81 6.34 16.66 8.48
N PRO A 82 6.70 15.37 8.43
CA PRO A 82 8.03 14.89 8.82
C PRO A 82 9.18 15.51 8.04
N LEU A 83 8.99 15.78 6.74
CA LEU A 83 10.00 16.49 5.95
C LEU A 83 10.28 17.87 6.55
N LEU A 84 9.24 18.64 6.87
CA LEU A 84 9.39 19.93 7.55
C LEU A 84 10.06 19.77 8.93
N ILE A 85 9.75 18.73 9.69
CA ILE A 85 10.41 18.47 10.99
C ILE A 85 11.90 18.15 10.83
N VAL A 86 12.29 17.41 9.78
CA VAL A 86 13.71 17.19 9.45
C VAL A 86 14.39 18.54 9.22
N TYR A 87 13.77 19.44 8.45
CA TYR A 87 14.29 20.79 8.29
C TYR A 87 14.31 21.56 9.60
N HIS A 88 13.27 21.50 10.44
CA HIS A 88 13.23 22.14 11.77
C HIS A 88 14.41 21.71 12.67
N SER A 89 14.85 20.44 12.55
CA SER A 89 15.99 19.93 13.31
C SER A 89 17.36 20.43 12.84
N ALA A 90 17.44 21.19 11.74
CA ALA A 90 18.71 21.59 11.13
C ALA A 90 19.59 20.39 10.73
N PHE A 91 19.00 19.20 10.55
CA PHE A 91 19.74 17.93 10.43
C PHE A 91 20.65 17.60 11.63
N ALA A 92 20.42 18.23 12.78
CA ALA A 92 21.22 18.09 13.99
C ALA A 92 20.35 17.77 15.21
N ILE A 93 20.59 16.62 15.83
CA ILE A 93 19.88 16.17 17.03
C ILE A 93 20.75 16.52 18.24
N LYS A 94 20.27 17.45 19.08
CA LYS A 94 21.08 17.99 20.19
C LYS A 94 20.64 17.51 21.57
N ALA A 95 19.39 17.11 21.73
CA ALA A 95 18.83 16.71 23.02
C ALA A 95 18.26 15.27 22.96
N PRO A 96 18.39 14.46 24.04
CA PRO A 96 17.91 13.08 24.04
C PRO A 96 16.41 12.94 23.74
N ASN A 97 15.57 13.81 24.31
CA ASN A 97 14.13 13.84 24.04
C ASN A 97 13.82 14.10 22.56
N SER A 98 14.54 15.04 21.93
CA SER A 98 14.41 15.34 20.50
C SER A 98 14.88 14.18 19.63
N ALA A 99 15.90 13.43 20.07
CA ALA A 99 16.39 12.23 19.38
C ALA A 99 15.31 11.15 19.33
N VAL A 100 14.70 10.84 20.47
CA VAL A 100 13.66 9.82 20.55
C VAL A 100 12.46 10.20 19.67
N ALA A 101 11.96 11.43 19.77
CA ALA A 101 10.85 11.90 18.93
C ALA A 101 11.18 11.81 17.43
N PHE A 102 12.40 12.19 17.05
CA PHE A 102 12.86 12.13 15.66
C PHE A 102 12.94 10.69 15.12
N TYR A 103 13.54 9.76 15.85
CA TYR A 103 13.65 8.37 15.39
C TYR A 103 12.30 7.64 15.38
N VAL A 104 11.42 7.92 16.35
CA VAL A 104 10.05 7.38 16.34
C VAL A 104 9.26 7.95 15.16
N MET A 105 9.45 9.23 14.80
CA MET A 105 8.87 9.82 13.60
C MET A 105 9.36 9.11 12.32
N LEU A 106 10.66 8.83 12.19
CA LEU A 106 11.19 8.09 11.04
C LEU A 106 10.63 6.65 10.98
N MET A 107 10.54 5.97 12.13
CA MET A 107 9.91 4.64 12.22
C MET A 107 8.44 4.67 11.80
N MET A 108 7.71 5.71 12.18
CA MET A 108 6.32 5.93 11.78
C MET A 108 6.18 6.10 10.26
N VAL A 109 7.01 6.96 9.65
CA VAL A 109 7.00 7.20 8.21
C VAL A 109 7.30 5.91 7.44
N THR A 110 8.37 5.21 7.81
CA THR A 110 8.76 3.94 7.16
C THR A 110 7.66 2.87 7.29
N SER A 111 7.06 2.73 8.47
CA SER A 111 5.91 1.85 8.68
C SER A 111 4.71 2.24 7.80
N GLY A 112 4.43 3.54 7.64
CA GLY A 112 3.40 4.05 6.74
C GLY A 112 3.67 3.73 5.26
N LEU A 113 4.92 3.84 4.80
CA LEU A 113 5.32 3.44 3.45
C LEU A 113 5.10 1.94 3.21
N VAL A 114 5.46 1.09 4.18
CA VAL A 114 5.20 -0.37 4.13
C VAL A 114 3.70 -0.64 4.01
N GLY A 115 2.87 0.02 4.83
CA GLY A 115 1.42 -0.08 4.76
C GLY A 115 0.87 0.32 3.40
N ARG A 116 1.39 1.40 2.81
CA ARG A 116 1.00 1.86 1.47
C ARG A 116 1.39 0.88 0.37
N TYR A 117 2.56 0.25 0.49
CA TYR A 117 3.03 -0.78 -0.42
C TYR A 117 2.09 -1.99 -0.40
N ILE A 118 1.77 -2.51 0.80
CA ILE A 118 0.80 -3.62 1.00
C ILE A 118 -0.56 -3.22 0.42
N PHE A 119 -1.07 -2.03 0.74
CA PHE A 119 -2.37 -1.57 0.24
C PHE A 119 -2.44 -1.47 -1.29
N ARG A 120 -1.36 -1.02 -1.95
CA ARG A 120 -1.31 -0.89 -3.42
C ARG A 120 -1.27 -2.25 -4.11
N HIS A 121 -0.45 -3.16 -3.60
CA HIS A 121 -0.13 -4.40 -4.31
C HIS A 121 -1.31 -5.38 -4.30
N PHE A 122 -2.17 -5.32 -3.28
CA PHE A 122 -3.18 -6.36 -3.06
C PHE A 122 -4.63 -5.89 -3.16
N GLN A 123 -4.88 -4.65 -3.62
CA GLN A 123 -6.21 -4.08 -3.88
C GLN A 123 -7.23 -4.31 -2.75
N LEU A 124 -6.79 -4.39 -1.49
CA LEU A 124 -7.70 -4.58 -0.36
C LEU A 124 -8.66 -3.39 -0.27
N THR A 125 -9.96 -3.64 -0.44
CA THR A 125 -10.97 -2.65 -0.09
C THR A 125 -11.04 -2.57 1.43
N LEU A 126 -10.88 -1.36 1.98
CA LEU A 126 -10.77 -1.05 3.42
C LEU A 126 -11.95 -1.51 4.32
N SER A 127 -12.99 -2.14 3.76
CA SER A 127 -14.13 -2.70 4.50
C SER A 127 -14.81 -3.87 3.77
N GLY A 128 -14.19 -4.43 2.73
CA GLY A 128 -14.87 -5.24 1.73
C GLY A 128 -14.21 -6.58 1.43
N GLU A 129 -13.48 -7.20 2.37
CA GLU A 129 -12.85 -8.51 2.14
C GLU A 129 -13.82 -9.54 1.54
N ARG A 130 -15.06 -9.59 2.06
CA ARG A 130 -16.16 -10.41 1.51
C ARG A 130 -16.71 -9.90 0.18
N ALA A 131 -16.82 -8.58 0.03
CA ALA A 131 -17.30 -7.96 -1.21
C ALA A 131 -16.31 -8.20 -2.36
N THR A 132 -15.01 -8.08 -2.10
CA THR A 132 -13.91 -8.32 -3.04
C THR A 132 -13.77 -9.81 -3.37
N LEU A 133 -13.92 -10.73 -2.41
CA LEU A 133 -13.99 -12.16 -2.73
C LEU A 133 -15.20 -12.49 -3.61
N ARG A 134 -16.36 -11.90 -3.31
CA ARG A 134 -17.57 -12.08 -4.13
C ARG A 134 -17.39 -11.50 -5.54
N GLU A 135 -16.87 -10.29 -5.66
CA GLU A 135 -16.58 -9.63 -6.95
C GLU A 135 -15.56 -10.44 -7.78
N ILE A 136 -14.48 -10.93 -7.15
CA ILE A 136 -13.49 -11.78 -7.81
C ILE A 136 -14.11 -13.13 -8.21
N GLY A 137 -14.98 -13.69 -7.37
CA GLY A 137 -15.73 -14.92 -7.66
C GLY A 137 -16.73 -14.76 -8.81
N GLU A 138 -17.44 -13.63 -8.87
CA GLU A 138 -18.35 -13.26 -9.95
C GLU A 138 -17.58 -13.06 -11.26
N GLU A 139 -16.43 -12.36 -11.23
CA GLU A 139 -15.55 -12.21 -12.40
C GLU A 139 -15.04 -13.58 -12.87
N ALA A 140 -14.63 -14.46 -11.95
CA ALA A 140 -14.19 -15.81 -12.27
C ALA A 140 -15.32 -16.65 -12.89
N ALA A 141 -16.56 -16.55 -12.38
CA ALA A 141 -17.72 -17.25 -12.91
C ALA A 141 -18.08 -16.78 -14.34
N GLN A 142 -18.07 -15.47 -14.58
CA GLN A 142 -18.27 -14.91 -15.93
C GLN A 142 -17.21 -15.40 -16.91
N LEU A 143 -15.95 -15.46 -16.46
CA LEU A 143 -14.84 -15.92 -17.28
C LEU A 143 -14.93 -17.42 -17.57
N ASN A 144 -15.34 -18.23 -16.59
CA ASN A 144 -15.61 -19.66 -16.77
C ASN A 144 -16.69 -19.89 -17.83
N ALA A 145 -17.79 -19.13 -17.77
CA ALA A 145 -18.88 -19.23 -18.75
C ALA A 145 -18.36 -18.94 -20.17
N LYS A 146 -17.60 -17.85 -20.35
CA LYS A 146 -16.97 -17.51 -21.65
C LYS A 146 -16.05 -18.61 -22.16
N ILE A 147 -15.19 -19.15 -21.30
CA ILE A 147 -14.23 -20.21 -21.66
C ILE A 147 -14.97 -21.50 -22.06
N GLN A 148 -16.05 -21.86 -21.36
CA GLN A 148 -16.84 -23.06 -21.66
C GLN A 148 -17.62 -22.96 -22.97
N THR A 149 -18.17 -21.79 -23.29
CA THR A 149 -18.87 -21.59 -24.58
C THR A 149 -17.96 -21.73 -25.79
N HIS A 150 -16.66 -21.48 -25.63
CA HIS A 150 -15.71 -21.52 -26.75
C HIS A 150 -14.96 -22.86 -26.88
N PHE A 151 -14.98 -23.74 -25.87
CA PHE A 151 -14.12 -24.93 -25.84
C PHE A 151 -14.72 -26.14 -25.11
N SER A 152 -14.69 -27.30 -25.77
CA SER A 152 -15.20 -28.59 -25.26
C SER A 152 -14.39 -29.13 -24.06
N ASP A 153 -13.07 -28.94 -24.06
CA ASP A 153 -12.17 -29.37 -22.97
C ASP A 153 -11.96 -28.29 -21.87
N ALA A 154 -12.70 -27.18 -21.95
CA ALA A 154 -12.61 -26.07 -20.99
C ALA A 154 -12.76 -26.52 -19.54
N GLN A 155 -13.66 -27.47 -19.27
CA GLN A 155 -13.95 -27.93 -17.91
C GLN A 155 -12.74 -28.61 -17.25
N LYS A 156 -11.98 -29.42 -18.01
CA LYS A 156 -10.76 -30.07 -17.50
C LYS A 156 -9.66 -29.05 -17.18
N ILE A 157 -9.48 -28.05 -18.04
CA ILE A 157 -8.49 -26.99 -17.85
C ILE A 157 -8.85 -26.13 -16.63
N LEU A 158 -10.13 -25.74 -16.50
CA LEU A 158 -10.62 -24.95 -15.38
C LEU A 158 -10.51 -25.70 -14.04
N ALA A 159 -10.85 -27.00 -14.01
CA ALA A 159 -10.66 -27.84 -12.83
C ALA A 159 -9.18 -28.01 -12.47
N THR A 160 -8.30 -28.14 -13.47
CA THR A 160 -6.84 -28.19 -13.24
C THR A 160 -6.35 -26.90 -12.60
N ILE A 161 -6.85 -25.74 -13.05
CA ILE A 161 -6.48 -24.44 -12.50
C ILE A 161 -6.87 -24.33 -11.02
N THR A 162 -8.12 -24.64 -10.65
CA THR A 162 -8.59 -24.56 -9.25
C THR A 162 -7.84 -25.54 -8.35
N THR A 163 -7.78 -26.82 -8.73
CA THR A 163 -7.12 -27.87 -7.93
C THR A 163 -5.62 -27.61 -7.77
N PHE A 164 -4.96 -27.03 -8.79
CA PHE A 164 -3.53 -26.71 -8.71
C PHE A 164 -3.22 -25.61 -7.68
N PHE A 165 -4.11 -24.63 -7.51
CA PHE A 165 -3.96 -23.60 -6.49
C PHE A 165 -4.36 -24.10 -5.11
N ASP A 166 -5.47 -24.83 -4.97
CA ASP A 166 -5.95 -25.35 -3.67
C ASP A 166 -4.93 -26.30 -3.01
N LEU A 167 -4.41 -27.27 -3.76
CA LEU A 167 -3.46 -28.27 -3.23
C LEU A 167 -2.09 -27.67 -2.87
N ARG A 168 -1.70 -26.54 -3.47
CA ARG A 168 -0.34 -25.97 -3.35
C ARG A 168 -0.29 -24.66 -2.57
N ALA A 169 -1.43 -24.01 -2.31
CA ALA A 169 -1.52 -22.81 -1.48
C ALA A 169 -1.60 -23.12 0.04
N ALA A 170 -1.73 -24.40 0.42
CA ALA A 170 -2.05 -24.85 1.78
C ALA A 170 -0.95 -24.85 2.88
N PRO A 171 0.34 -24.46 2.71
CA PRO A 171 1.21 -24.42 3.87
C PRO A 171 0.88 -23.20 4.74
N LYS A 172 0.38 -23.44 5.96
CA LYS A 172 0.16 -22.41 6.98
C LYS A 172 1.46 -21.62 7.18
N PRO A 173 1.48 -20.31 6.89
CA PRO A 173 2.70 -19.52 7.01
C PRO A 173 3.07 -19.34 8.49
N ALA A 174 4.29 -19.71 8.85
CA ALA A 174 4.88 -19.37 10.14
C ALA A 174 5.48 -17.95 10.07
N GLY A 175 4.77 -16.97 10.62
CA GLY A 175 5.24 -15.58 10.73
C GLY A 175 5.30 -14.79 9.42
N LEU A 176 5.92 -13.59 9.50
CA LEU A 176 5.97 -12.61 8.40
C LEU A 176 6.77 -13.11 7.19
N SER A 177 7.92 -13.76 7.42
CA SER A 177 8.74 -14.37 6.37
C SER A 177 8.00 -15.48 5.64
N GLY A 178 7.21 -16.28 6.37
CA GLY A 178 6.31 -17.27 5.80
C GLY A 178 5.27 -16.66 4.87
N LEU A 179 4.63 -15.56 5.27
CA LEU A 179 3.62 -14.84 4.47
C LEU A 179 4.22 -14.28 3.17
N VAL A 180 5.39 -13.63 3.26
CA VAL A 180 6.12 -13.14 2.09
C VAL A 180 6.54 -14.31 1.19
N GLY A 181 7.00 -15.42 1.78
CA GLY A 181 7.32 -16.65 1.06
C GLY A 181 6.12 -17.29 0.36
N VAL A 182 4.90 -17.18 0.90
CA VAL A 182 3.68 -17.61 0.18
C VAL A 182 3.48 -16.77 -1.08
N MET A 183 3.69 -15.45 -1.04
CA MET A 183 3.55 -14.60 -2.23
C MET A 183 4.51 -15.01 -3.36
N PHE A 184 5.79 -15.20 -3.04
CA PHE A 184 6.77 -15.68 -4.01
C PHE A 184 6.44 -17.09 -4.53
N ARG A 185 5.86 -17.95 -3.68
CA ARG A 185 5.38 -19.27 -4.11
C ARG A 185 4.20 -19.17 -5.07
N LEU A 186 3.21 -18.32 -4.79
CA LEU A 186 2.08 -18.06 -5.68
C LEU A 186 2.55 -17.52 -7.04
N ASP A 187 3.54 -16.61 -7.06
CA ASP A 187 4.17 -16.15 -8.31
C ASP A 187 4.88 -17.26 -9.08
N ARG A 188 5.55 -18.17 -8.37
CA ARG A 188 6.23 -19.32 -8.99
C ARG A 188 5.22 -20.34 -9.50
N LEU A 189 4.12 -20.56 -8.78
CA LEU A 189 3.02 -21.45 -9.15
C LEU A 189 2.31 -20.94 -10.39
N GLU A 190 1.94 -19.66 -10.42
CA GLU A 190 1.38 -19.01 -11.61
C GLU A 190 2.28 -19.18 -12.83
N ARG A 191 3.59 -18.91 -12.68
CA ARG A 191 4.56 -19.07 -13.77
C ARG A 191 4.69 -20.52 -14.23
N ARG A 192 4.65 -21.50 -13.32
CA ARG A 192 4.68 -22.93 -13.65
C ARG A 192 3.41 -23.36 -14.38
N LEU A 193 2.24 -22.97 -13.89
CA LEU A 193 0.95 -23.32 -14.47
C LEU A 193 0.80 -22.72 -15.88
N ARG A 194 1.16 -21.44 -16.06
CA ARG A 194 1.21 -20.80 -17.38
C ARG A 194 2.13 -21.53 -18.35
N ARG A 195 3.29 -22.03 -17.89
CA ARG A 195 4.20 -22.82 -18.74
C ARG A 195 3.63 -24.19 -19.09
N GLN A 196 2.99 -24.88 -18.14
CA GLN A 196 2.37 -26.19 -18.39
C GLN A 196 1.21 -26.08 -19.38
N ILE A 197 0.29 -25.15 -19.15
CA ILE A 197 -0.84 -24.88 -20.05
C ILE A 197 -0.34 -24.40 -21.41
N GLY A 198 0.71 -23.57 -21.43
CA GLY A 198 1.34 -23.10 -22.67
C GLY A 198 1.93 -24.21 -23.52
N ARG A 199 2.59 -25.20 -22.89
CA ARG A 199 3.09 -26.39 -23.60
C ARG A 199 1.94 -27.22 -24.19
N HIS A 200 0.90 -27.47 -23.39
CA HIS A 200 -0.25 -28.24 -23.84
C HIS A 200 -1.00 -27.58 -25.00
N LEU A 201 -1.16 -26.25 -24.96
CA LEU A 201 -1.78 -25.51 -26.05
C LEU A 201 -0.87 -25.42 -27.29
N GLN A 202 0.45 -25.33 -27.10
CA GLN A 202 1.41 -25.35 -28.21
C GLN A 202 1.41 -26.70 -28.94
N GLU A 203 1.28 -27.81 -28.22
CA GLU A 203 1.09 -29.15 -28.80
C GLU A 203 -0.20 -29.23 -29.64
N GLN A 204 -1.21 -28.41 -29.34
CA GLN A 204 -2.44 -28.27 -30.11
C GLN A 204 -2.38 -27.18 -31.19
N GLY A 205 -1.19 -26.63 -31.48
CA GLY A 205 -0.99 -25.59 -32.50
C GLY A 205 -1.43 -24.18 -32.10
N ARG A 206 -1.68 -23.93 -30.80
CA ARG A 206 -2.16 -22.64 -30.26
C ARG A 206 -1.18 -22.07 -29.22
N PRO A 207 -0.14 -21.33 -29.61
CA PRO A 207 0.83 -20.82 -28.64
C PRO A 207 0.22 -19.72 -27.76
N LEU A 208 0.36 -19.82 -26.43
CA LEU A 208 -0.03 -18.74 -25.52
C LEU A 208 0.65 -17.42 -25.91
N VAL A 209 -0.10 -16.48 -26.46
CA VAL A 209 0.43 -15.16 -26.83
C VAL A 209 0.85 -14.38 -25.58
N ARG A 210 2.10 -13.91 -25.57
CA ARG A 210 2.73 -13.22 -24.43
C ARG A 210 2.19 -11.80 -24.18
N GLN A 211 1.48 -11.22 -25.16
CA GLN A 211 0.93 -9.87 -25.12
C GLN A 211 -0.61 -9.89 -25.16
N ALA A 212 -1.21 -9.67 -23.99
CA ALA A 212 -2.65 -9.59 -23.76
C ALA A 212 -3.35 -8.38 -24.41
N ALA A 213 -2.65 -7.54 -25.17
CA ALA A 213 -3.18 -6.27 -25.66
C ALA A 213 -3.89 -6.37 -27.02
N SER A 214 -3.52 -7.35 -27.87
CA SER A 214 -4.10 -7.48 -29.21
C SER A 214 -5.42 -8.27 -29.23
N GLU A 215 -5.67 -9.11 -28.21
CA GLU A 215 -6.83 -10.01 -28.19
C GLU A 215 -7.29 -10.25 -26.74
N ALA A 216 -7.80 -9.22 -26.04
CA ALA A 216 -8.32 -9.38 -24.68
C ALA A 216 -9.49 -10.39 -24.59
N GLU A 217 -10.09 -10.74 -25.72
CA GLU A 217 -11.14 -11.75 -25.86
C GLU A 217 -10.66 -13.10 -26.41
N SER A 218 -9.37 -13.26 -26.77
CA SER A 218 -8.89 -14.58 -27.17
C SER A 218 -8.92 -15.54 -25.99
N PHE A 219 -9.14 -16.81 -26.31
CA PHE A 219 -9.17 -17.91 -25.35
C PHE A 219 -7.96 -17.91 -24.39
N GLU A 220 -6.79 -17.59 -24.93
CA GLU A 220 -5.52 -17.51 -24.20
C GLU A 220 -5.49 -16.32 -23.22
N GLY A 221 -6.01 -15.16 -23.64
CA GLY A 221 -6.20 -13.99 -22.80
C GLY A 221 -7.18 -14.28 -21.65
N LEU A 222 -8.28 -14.99 -21.94
CA LEU A 222 -9.26 -15.42 -20.93
C LEU A 222 -8.63 -16.40 -19.93
N LEU A 223 -7.84 -17.38 -20.38
CA LEU A 223 -7.14 -18.33 -19.51
C LEU A 223 -6.09 -17.64 -18.62
N ILE A 224 -5.28 -16.75 -19.18
CA ILE A 224 -4.30 -15.97 -18.42
C ILE A 224 -4.99 -15.15 -17.32
N ARG A 225 -6.12 -14.52 -17.66
CA ARG A 225 -6.91 -13.75 -16.70
C ARG A 225 -7.51 -14.66 -15.62
N ARG A 226 -8.00 -15.85 -15.98
CA ARG A 226 -8.53 -16.84 -15.03
C ARG A 226 -7.47 -17.31 -14.02
N ILE A 227 -6.26 -17.63 -14.49
CA ILE A 227 -5.11 -17.99 -13.64
C ILE A 227 -4.75 -16.84 -12.69
N SER A 228 -4.79 -15.60 -13.19
CA SER A 228 -4.52 -14.42 -12.35
C SER A 228 -5.57 -14.20 -11.27
N LEU A 229 -6.84 -14.53 -11.54
CA LEU A 229 -7.92 -14.46 -10.55
C LEU A 229 -7.74 -15.51 -9.45
N GLU A 230 -7.39 -16.75 -9.79
CA GLU A 230 -7.10 -17.78 -8.76
C GLU A 230 -5.97 -17.36 -7.83
N LYS A 231 -4.88 -16.82 -8.40
CA LYS A 231 -3.80 -16.28 -7.59
C LYS A 231 -4.28 -15.17 -6.66
N LYS A 232 -5.16 -14.27 -7.12
CA LYS A 232 -5.73 -13.21 -6.28
C LYS A 232 -6.57 -13.79 -5.14
N ILE A 233 -7.39 -14.81 -5.41
CA ILE A 233 -8.17 -15.51 -4.39
C ILE A 233 -7.24 -16.12 -3.33
N ALA A 234 -6.22 -16.88 -3.75
CA ALA A 234 -5.24 -17.49 -2.85
C ALA A 234 -4.39 -16.46 -2.08
N ALA A 235 -4.07 -15.32 -2.70
CA ALA A 235 -3.29 -14.25 -2.08
C ALA A 235 -4.10 -13.41 -1.07
N LEU A 236 -5.43 -13.43 -1.15
CA LEU A 236 -6.30 -12.58 -0.33
C LEU A 236 -6.13 -12.87 1.16
N GLU A 237 -6.16 -14.15 1.57
CA GLU A 237 -5.98 -14.53 2.98
C GLU A 237 -4.59 -14.11 3.52
N VAL A 238 -3.54 -14.33 2.72
CA VAL A 238 -2.15 -13.97 3.08
C VAL A 238 -2.03 -12.46 3.24
N THR A 239 -2.68 -11.70 2.35
CA THR A 239 -2.67 -10.24 2.40
C THR A 239 -3.43 -9.73 3.61
N THR A 240 -4.62 -10.26 3.91
CA THR A 240 -5.39 -9.87 5.10
C THR A 240 -4.55 -10.08 6.36
N LYS A 241 -3.83 -11.21 6.45
CA LYS A 241 -2.90 -11.46 7.56
C LYS A 241 -1.77 -10.45 7.60
N LEU A 242 -1.10 -10.17 6.47
CA LEU A 242 -0.05 -9.13 6.39
C LEU A 242 -0.56 -7.76 6.84
N PHE A 243 -1.76 -7.37 6.41
CA PHE A 243 -2.37 -6.11 6.80
C PHE A 243 -2.71 -6.08 8.29
N SER A 244 -3.19 -7.19 8.86
CA SER A 244 -3.40 -7.32 10.31
C SER A 244 -2.10 -7.15 11.10
N TYR A 245 -1.02 -7.82 10.71
CA TYR A 245 0.29 -7.67 11.34
C TYR A 245 0.81 -6.23 11.23
N TRP A 246 0.74 -5.65 10.04
CA TRP A 246 1.12 -4.26 9.84
C TRP A 246 0.32 -3.32 10.74
N HIS A 247 -1.00 -3.50 10.85
CA HIS A 247 -1.85 -2.66 11.69
C HIS A 247 -1.49 -2.78 13.18
N LYS A 248 -1.22 -3.99 13.67
CA LYS A 248 -0.77 -4.25 15.05
C LYS A 248 0.56 -3.56 15.38
N LEU A 249 1.45 -3.38 14.40
CA LEU A 249 2.73 -2.69 14.58
C LEU A 249 2.59 -1.17 14.39
N HIS A 250 1.83 -0.74 13.38
CA HIS A 250 1.71 0.66 13.00
C HIS A 250 0.96 1.48 14.07
N VAL A 251 -0.13 0.93 14.64
CA VAL A 251 -0.94 1.66 15.63
C VAL A 251 -0.16 2.01 16.92
N PRO A 252 0.60 1.09 17.55
CA PRO A 252 1.44 1.44 18.70
C PRO A 252 2.49 2.50 18.39
N ILE A 253 3.11 2.45 17.21
CA ILE A 253 4.09 3.47 16.79
C ILE A 253 3.46 4.86 16.73
N VAL A 254 2.18 4.97 16.31
CA VAL A 254 1.44 6.25 16.34
C VAL A 254 1.35 6.80 17.76
N TRP A 255 1.04 5.95 18.74
CA TRP A 255 0.92 6.36 20.14
C TRP A 255 2.28 6.73 20.75
N MET A 256 3.33 5.97 20.44
CA MET A 256 4.70 6.31 20.84
C MET A 256 5.11 7.67 20.26
N LEU A 257 4.78 7.92 18.99
CA LEU A 257 5.07 9.20 18.33
C LEU A 257 4.33 10.35 19.00
N LEU A 258 3.04 10.19 19.30
CA LEU A 258 2.26 11.21 19.98
C LEU A 258 2.84 11.51 21.37
N PHE A 259 3.17 10.48 22.14
CA PHE A 259 3.72 10.65 23.49
C PHE A 259 5.09 11.34 23.47
N THR A 260 6.00 10.89 22.61
CA THR A 260 7.34 11.47 22.48
C THR A 260 7.29 12.91 21.94
N PHE A 261 6.35 13.21 21.03
CA PHE A 261 6.07 14.56 20.58
C PHE A 261 5.61 15.47 21.73
N LEU A 262 4.65 15.03 22.55
CA LEU A 262 4.17 15.82 23.69
C LEU A 262 5.29 16.13 24.68
N ILE A 263 6.13 15.13 24.99
CA ILE A 263 7.32 15.32 25.85
C ILE A 263 8.29 16.34 25.22
N HIS A 264 8.55 16.22 23.91
CA HIS A 264 9.44 17.14 23.22
C HIS A 264 8.94 18.60 23.29
N VAL A 265 7.65 18.82 23.02
CA VAL A 265 7.04 20.16 23.08
C VAL A 265 7.04 20.69 24.52
N ALA A 266 6.66 19.88 25.50
CA ALA A 266 6.65 20.28 26.91
C ALA A 266 8.05 20.69 27.39
N ALA A 267 9.08 19.91 27.04
CA ALA A 267 10.46 20.22 27.40
C ALA A 267 10.93 21.55 26.81
N VAL A 268 10.61 21.84 25.55
CA VAL A 268 10.98 23.12 24.90
C VAL A 268 10.18 24.31 25.44
N MET A 269 8.99 24.08 25.99
CA MET A 269 8.17 25.14 26.60
C MET A 269 8.59 25.47 28.04
N LEU A 270 9.15 24.49 28.76
CA LEU A 270 9.53 24.63 30.16
C LEU A 270 11.00 25.01 30.37
N PHE A 271 11.89 24.66 29.43
CA PHE A 271 13.35 24.84 29.51
C PHE A 271 13.89 25.52 28.25
#